data_AF-A0A9W8J3I6-F1
#
_entry.id   AF-A0A9W8J3I6-F1
#
_cell.length_a   1.000
_cell.length_b   1.000
_cell.length_c   1.000
_cell.angle_alpha   90.00
_cell.angle_beta   90.00
_cell.angle_gamma   90.00
#
_symmetry.space_group_name_H-M   'P 1'
#
loop_
_entity.id
_entity.type
_entity.pdbx_description
1 polymer ?
#
loop_
_entity_poly.entity_id
_entity_poly.type
_entity_poly.pdbx_seq_one_letter_code
_entity_poly.pdbx_strand_id
1 'polypeptide(L)'
;MTTRSVLTRPGHRHHSDSDEESPLPKVSYATLKERQIKELLQEHNLPVTGDRNQLEQRHQRWVMLYNANLDRSVANRKTKAALRAELKKWEETMSKRKKAVIPDAKQHVKQHKSEFDRLVNLARGSKQASSSPGPVPASDSPQPVSPSRTPIPGQHSTSEGSDEIIVIDK
;
A
#
# COMPACT_ATOMS: atom_id res chain seq x y z
N MET A 1 29.83 60.34 -11.85
CA MET A 1 28.40 60.11 -12.18
C MET A 1 28.25 58.64 -12.53
N THR A 2 27.79 57.81 -11.59
CA THR A 2 27.74 56.35 -11.76
C THR A 2 26.31 55.93 -12.05
N THR A 3 26.09 55.36 -13.23
CA THR A 3 24.83 54.77 -13.66
C THR A 3 24.66 53.38 -13.05
N ARG A 4 23.60 53.15 -12.26
CA ARG A 4 23.08 51.80 -11.99
C ARG A 4 21.63 51.76 -12.43
N SER A 5 21.44 51.28 -13.66
CA SER A 5 20.17 50.72 -14.10
C SER A 5 20.07 49.30 -13.53
N VAL A 6 19.09 49.05 -12.67
CA VAL A 6 18.67 47.69 -12.32
C VAL A 6 17.18 47.57 -12.61
N LEU A 7 16.91 46.89 -13.72
CA LEU A 7 15.59 46.54 -14.20
C LEU A 7 15.05 45.38 -13.33
N THR A 8 14.22 45.69 -12.34
CA THR A 8 13.44 44.65 -11.64
C THR A 8 12.12 44.46 -12.35
N ARG A 9 11.96 43.32 -13.03
CA ARG A 9 10.64 42.78 -13.41
C ARG A 9 10.46 41.44 -12.68
N PRO A 10 9.48 41.31 -11.78
CA PRO A 10 9.05 40.00 -11.33
C PRO A 10 8.14 39.41 -12.41
N GLY A 11 8.64 38.41 -13.14
CA GLY A 11 7.79 37.55 -13.96
C GLY A 11 6.90 36.72 -13.03
N HIS A 12 5.60 37.02 -13.00
CA HIS A 12 4.61 36.04 -12.61
C HIS A 12 4.64 34.92 -13.64
N ARG A 13 5.27 33.81 -13.25
CA ARG A 13 5.19 32.56 -13.98
C ARG A 13 3.76 32.08 -13.88
N HIS A 14 3.00 32.28 -14.95
CA HIS A 14 1.79 31.53 -15.22
C HIS A 14 2.22 30.06 -15.33
N HIS A 15 2.00 29.26 -14.28
CA HIS A 15 2.11 27.82 -14.37
C HIS A 15 1.01 27.36 -15.32
N SER A 16 1.42 27.03 -16.54
CA SER A 16 0.55 26.33 -17.50
C SER A 16 0.20 24.98 -16.88
N ASP A 17 -1.07 24.61 -16.86
CA ASP A 17 -1.62 23.33 -16.34
C ASP A 17 -1.19 22.12 -17.20
N SER A 18 0.05 22.13 -17.71
CA SER A 18 0.70 21.07 -18.47
C SER A 18 2.10 20.75 -17.92
N ASP A 19 2.45 21.26 -16.74
CA ASP A 19 3.63 20.83 -16.00
C ASP A 19 3.45 19.36 -15.61
N GLU A 20 4.38 18.53 -16.07
CA GLU A 20 4.45 17.09 -15.88
C GLU A 20 4.06 16.70 -14.45
N GLU A 21 3.01 15.89 -14.34
CA GLU A 21 2.44 15.40 -13.08
C GLU A 21 3.48 14.52 -12.37
N SER A 22 4.43 15.19 -11.71
CA SER A 22 5.64 14.61 -11.15
C SER A 22 5.35 14.03 -9.78
N PRO A 23 6.02 12.93 -9.39
CA PRO A 23 5.80 12.31 -8.10
C PRO A 23 6.15 13.26 -6.96
N LEU A 24 5.28 13.30 -5.94
CA LEU A 24 5.50 14.06 -4.73
C LEU A 24 6.68 13.47 -3.94
N PRO A 25 7.64 14.30 -3.50
CA PRO A 25 8.77 13.84 -2.71
C PRO A 25 8.32 13.36 -1.32
N LYS A 26 9.07 12.41 -0.77
CA LYS A 26 8.84 11.95 0.62
C LYS A 26 9.32 13.03 1.59
N VAL A 27 8.45 13.39 2.52
CA VAL A 27 8.69 14.42 3.53
C VAL A 27 9.14 13.79 4.85
N SER A 28 10.15 14.39 5.51
CA SER A 28 10.59 13.99 6.86
C SER A 28 9.78 14.72 7.93
N TYR A 29 8.71 14.11 8.44
CA TYR A 29 7.77 14.75 9.37
C TYR A 29 8.35 15.02 10.76
N ALA A 30 9.42 14.32 11.16
CA ALA A 30 10.04 14.48 12.47
C ALA A 30 10.71 15.86 12.66
N THR A 31 11.22 16.46 11.58
CA THR A 31 11.90 17.76 11.62
C THR A 31 10.97 18.93 11.33
N LEU A 32 9.82 18.67 10.68
CA LEU A 32 8.85 19.71 10.36
C LEU A 32 8.04 20.15 11.57
N LYS A 33 7.60 21.41 11.58
CA LYS A 33 6.61 21.90 12.54
C LYS A 33 5.20 21.68 12.00
N GLU A 34 4.23 21.59 12.90
CA GLU A 34 2.81 21.42 12.54
C GLU A 34 2.34 22.47 11.53
N ARG A 35 2.79 23.72 11.67
CA ARG A 35 2.51 24.80 10.71
C ARG A 35 2.93 24.44 9.28
N GLN A 36 4.13 23.90 9.10
CA GLN A 36 4.64 23.51 7.77
C GLN A 36 3.83 22.34 7.19
N ILE A 37 3.38 21.41 8.05
CA ILE A 37 2.53 20.30 7.63
C ILE A 37 1.15 20.82 7.17
N LYS A 38 0.61 21.85 7.83
CA LYS A 38 -0.62 22.52 7.39
C LYS A 38 -0.44 23.22 6.03
N GLU A 39 0.69 23.89 5.83
CA GLU A 39 1.03 24.53 4.55
C GLU A 39 1.07 23.50 3.40
N LEU A 40 1.71 22.34 3.61
CA LEU A 40 1.73 21.23 2.63
C LEU A 40 0.33 20.67 2.32
N LEU A 41 -0.51 20.53 3.34
CA LEU A 41 -1.90 20.08 3.14
C LEU A 41 -2.73 21.14 2.38
N GLN A 42 -2.50 22.42 2.65
CA GLN A 42 -3.21 23.52 2.01
C GLN A 42 -2.88 23.63 0.51
N GLU A 43 -1.63 23.37 0.12
CA GLU A 43 -1.20 23.31 -1.29
C GLU A 43 -2.06 22.32 -2.11
N HIS A 44 -2.44 21.20 -1.50
CA HIS A 44 -3.27 20.18 -2.14
C HIS A 44 -4.78 20.35 -1.89
N ASN A 45 -5.20 21.45 -1.25
CA ASN A 45 -6.57 21.74 -0.86
C ASN A 45 -7.16 20.63 0.03
N LEU A 46 -6.38 20.20 1.02
CA LEU A 46 -6.79 19.19 2.00
C LEU A 46 -7.17 19.85 3.34
N PRO A 47 -8.05 19.21 4.13
CA PRO A 47 -8.38 19.71 5.47
C PRO A 47 -7.14 19.77 6.38
N VAL A 48 -7.02 20.87 7.13
CA VAL A 48 -5.95 21.09 8.13
C VAL A 48 -6.45 20.92 9.57
N THR A 49 -7.57 20.22 9.74
CA THR A 49 -8.18 19.95 11.04
C THR A 49 -7.57 18.72 11.71
N GLY A 50 -7.56 18.73 13.04
CA GLY A 50 -7.11 17.61 13.86
C GLY A 50 -5.74 17.80 14.50
N ASP A 51 -5.29 16.76 15.20
CA ASP A 51 -3.99 16.72 15.88
C ASP A 51 -2.84 16.65 14.89
N ARG A 52 -1.64 17.04 15.32
CA ARG A 52 -0.41 16.94 14.51
C ARG A 52 -0.23 15.56 13.86
N ASN A 53 -0.45 14.49 14.61
CA ASN A 53 -0.31 13.13 14.09
C ASN A 53 -1.36 12.80 13.00
N GLN A 54 -2.56 13.39 13.08
CA GLN A 54 -3.57 13.24 12.02
C GLN A 54 -3.16 14.01 10.76
N LEU A 55 -2.58 15.20 10.90
CA LEU A 55 -2.06 15.99 9.79
C LEU A 55 -0.92 15.25 9.06
N GLU A 56 0.01 14.67 9.83
CA GLU A 56 1.10 13.85 9.29
C GLU A 56 0.56 12.64 8.51
N GLN A 57 -0.33 11.85 9.13
CA GLN A 57 -0.94 10.68 8.48
C GLN A 57 -1.73 11.03 7.23
N ARG A 58 -2.48 12.14 7.26
CA ARG A 58 -3.24 12.64 6.11
C ARG A 58 -2.33 12.97 4.95
N HIS A 59 -1.27 13.74 5.20
CA HIS A 59 -0.31 14.11 4.15
C HIS A 59 0.45 12.89 3.62
N GLN A 60 0.88 11.97 4.50
CA GLN A 60 1.50 10.71 4.10
C GLN A 60 0.61 9.89 3.16
N ARG A 61 -0.66 9.73 3.54
CA ARG A 61 -1.63 8.98 2.73
C ARG A 61 -1.88 9.68 1.39
N TRP A 62 -1.93 11.00 1.37
CA TRP A 62 -2.07 11.78 0.14
C TRP A 62 -0.89 11.55 -0.83
N VAL A 63 0.36 11.71 -0.36
CA VAL A 63 1.56 11.48 -1.17
C VAL A 63 1.55 10.07 -1.77
N MET A 64 1.22 9.06 -0.96
CA MET A 64 1.13 7.68 -1.45
C MET A 64 0.02 7.50 -2.49
N LEU A 65 -1.19 8.04 -2.25
CA LEU A 65 -2.31 7.94 -3.19
C LEU A 65 -2.02 8.64 -4.51
N TYR A 66 -1.44 9.83 -4.44
CA TYR A 66 -1.12 10.62 -5.61
C TYR A 66 -0.01 9.95 -6.44
N ASN A 67 1.09 9.53 -5.82
CA ASN A 67 2.16 8.84 -6.55
C ASN A 67 1.67 7.51 -7.15
N ALA A 68 0.90 6.72 -6.39
CA ALA A 68 0.31 5.49 -6.91
C ALA A 68 -0.73 5.74 -8.03
N ASN A 69 -1.29 6.95 -8.12
CA ASN A 69 -2.16 7.36 -9.22
C ASN A 69 -1.34 7.74 -10.47
N LEU A 70 -0.16 8.32 -10.28
CA LEU A 70 0.77 8.62 -11.36
C LEU A 70 1.35 7.36 -11.99
N ASP A 71 1.60 6.33 -11.18
CA ASP A 71 2.05 5.00 -11.63
C ASP A 71 0.99 4.26 -12.47
N ARG A 72 -0.27 4.72 -12.47
CA ARG A 72 -1.33 4.14 -13.33
C ARG A 72 -1.21 4.63 -14.76
N SER A 73 -1.68 3.82 -15.70
CA SER A 73 -1.84 4.26 -17.08
C SER A 73 -2.79 5.47 -17.17
N VAL A 74 -2.54 6.35 -18.14
CA VAL A 74 -3.28 7.61 -18.30
C VAL A 74 -4.80 7.41 -18.33
N ALA A 75 -5.28 6.33 -18.97
CA ALA A 75 -6.70 5.98 -19.04
C ALA A 75 -7.34 5.62 -17.69
N ASN A 76 -6.54 5.13 -16.72
CA ASN A 76 -7.01 4.72 -15.39
C ASN A 76 -6.62 5.72 -14.30
N ARG A 77 -6.00 6.85 -14.66
CA ARG A 77 -5.59 7.88 -13.71
C ARG A 77 -6.85 8.57 -13.17
N LYS A 78 -6.97 8.59 -11.85
CA LYS A 78 -8.06 9.26 -11.13
C LYS A 78 -7.81 10.77 -11.08
N THR A 79 -8.88 11.55 -11.04
CA THR A 79 -8.80 13.00 -10.81
C THR A 79 -8.40 13.31 -9.37
N LYS A 80 -7.81 14.50 -9.14
CA LYS A 80 -7.46 14.97 -7.79
C LYS A 80 -8.69 14.94 -6.84
N ALA A 81 -9.89 15.23 -7.34
CA ALA A 81 -11.13 15.16 -6.55
C ALA A 81 -11.45 13.73 -6.08
N ALA A 82 -11.30 12.73 -6.96
CA ALA A 82 -11.49 11.33 -6.59
C ALA A 82 -10.45 10.85 -5.57
N LEU A 83 -9.20 11.30 -5.68
CA LEU A 83 -8.16 11.01 -4.69
C LEU A 83 -8.50 11.60 -3.31
N ARG A 84 -9.05 12.83 -3.25
CA ARG A 84 -9.51 13.44 -1.99
C ARG A 84 -10.67 12.65 -1.36
N ALA A 85 -11.61 12.16 -2.17
CA ALA A 85 -12.69 11.31 -1.69
C ALA A 85 -12.16 9.97 -1.13
N GLU A 86 -11.17 9.36 -1.80
CA GLU A 86 -10.52 8.14 -1.31
C GLU A 86 -9.76 8.38 0.00
N LEU A 87 -9.06 9.51 0.12
CA LEU A 87 -8.41 9.93 1.36
C LEU A 87 -9.43 10.08 2.50
N LYS A 88 -10.55 10.76 2.26
CA LYS A 88 -11.63 10.92 3.26
C LYS A 88 -12.19 9.55 3.72
N LYS A 89 -12.45 8.63 2.78
CA LYS A 89 -12.92 7.27 3.11
C LYS A 89 -11.91 6.52 3.98
N TRP A 90 -10.62 6.70 3.71
CA TRP A 90 -9.56 6.11 4.51
C TRP A 90 -9.54 6.69 5.94
N GLU A 91 -9.69 8.00 6.10
CA GLU A 91 -9.76 8.66 7.41
C GLU A 91 -10.95 8.18 8.25
N GLU A 92 -12.12 8.01 7.62
CA GLU A 92 -13.31 7.45 8.28
C GLU A 92 -13.06 6.02 8.75
N THR A 93 -12.37 5.20 7.95
CA THR A 93 -12.03 3.81 8.30
C THR A 93 -11.03 3.76 9.46
N MET A 94 -10.01 4.64 9.46
CA MET A 94 -9.08 4.79 10.58
C MET A 94 -9.79 5.21 11.87
N SER A 95 -10.72 6.16 11.76
CA SER A 95 -11.48 6.67 12.90
C SER A 95 -12.41 5.61 13.49
N LYS A 96 -13.03 4.77 12.66
CA LYS A 96 -13.85 3.64 13.11
C LYS A 96 -13.03 2.59 13.86
N ARG A 97 -11.82 2.26 13.40
CA ARG A 97 -10.92 1.31 14.07
C ARG A 97 -10.52 1.78 15.48
N LYS A 98 -10.28 3.08 15.67
CA LYS A 98 -9.99 3.64 17.00
C LYS A 98 -11.18 3.58 17.97
N LYS A 99 -12.42 3.50 17.45
CA LYS A 99 -13.66 3.50 18.24
C LYS A 99 -14.22 2.11 18.53
N ALA A 100 -13.55 1.04 18.10
CA ALA A 100 -13.93 -0.34 18.42
C ALA A 100 -13.56 -0.70 19.88
N VAL A 101 -14.02 0.11 20.83
CA VAL A 101 -14.08 -0.27 22.24
C VAL A 101 -15.45 -0.90 22.43
N ILE A 102 -15.49 -2.21 22.66
CA ILE A 102 -16.74 -2.95 22.84
C ILE A 102 -17.49 -2.29 24.02
N PRO A 103 -18.65 -1.67 23.79
CA PRO A 103 -19.33 -0.85 24.81
C PRO A 103 -19.79 -1.68 26.02
N ASP A 104 -20.04 -2.98 25.83
CA ASP A 104 -20.30 -3.91 26.93
C ASP A 104 -19.57 -5.25 26.71
N ALA A 105 -18.31 -5.28 27.12
CA ALA A 105 -17.50 -6.49 27.11
C ALA A 105 -18.14 -7.63 27.92
N LYS A 106 -18.91 -7.33 28.98
CA LYS A 106 -19.54 -8.34 29.83
C LYS A 106 -20.73 -8.99 29.15
N GLN A 107 -21.56 -8.23 28.44
CA GLN A 107 -22.65 -8.79 27.63
C GLN A 107 -22.12 -9.62 26.47
N HIS A 108 -21.07 -9.16 25.78
CA HIS A 108 -20.45 -9.92 24.70
C HIS A 108 -19.91 -11.27 25.20
N VAL A 109 -19.24 -11.29 26.36
CA VAL A 109 -18.78 -12.54 27.00
C VAL A 109 -19.95 -13.45 27.37
N LYS A 110 -21.06 -12.91 27.88
CA LYS A 110 -22.25 -13.72 28.21
C LYS A 110 -22.90 -14.33 26.96
N GLN A 111 -23.05 -13.55 25.89
CA GLN A 111 -23.67 -13.99 24.64
C GLN A 111 -22.83 -15.05 23.91
N HIS A 112 -21.50 -14.94 24.00
CA HIS A 112 -20.58 -15.84 23.32
C HIS A 112 -19.87 -16.84 24.26
N LYS A 113 -20.46 -17.12 25.43
CA LYS A 113 -19.81 -17.99 26.44
C LYS A 113 -19.56 -19.41 25.91
N SER A 114 -20.51 -20.00 25.19
CA SER A 114 -20.37 -21.34 24.61
C SER A 114 -19.25 -21.43 23.57
N GLU A 115 -19.15 -20.44 22.68
CA GLU A 115 -18.05 -20.32 21.72
C GLU A 115 -16.71 -20.09 22.42
N PHE A 116 -16.68 -19.27 23.47
CA PHE A 116 -15.49 -19.05 24.27
C PHE A 116 -15.03 -20.35 24.96
N ASP A 117 -15.95 -21.08 25.60
CA ASP A 117 -15.65 -22.35 26.26
C ASP A 117 -15.15 -23.40 25.23
N ARG A 118 -15.74 -23.43 24.03
CA ARG A 118 -15.27 -24.28 22.91
C ARG A 118 -13.84 -23.94 22.50
N LEU A 119 -13.52 -22.66 22.31
CA LEU A 119 -12.18 -22.20 21.94
C LEU A 119 -11.14 -22.49 23.03
N VAL A 120 -11.51 -22.30 24.31
CA VAL A 120 -10.65 -22.63 25.46
C VAL A 120 -10.36 -24.13 25.52
N ASN A 121 -11.36 -24.98 25.25
CA ASN A 121 -11.18 -26.43 25.25
C ASN A 121 -10.26 -26.89 24.11
N LEU A 122 -10.42 -26.33 22.90
CA LEU A 122 -9.51 -26.60 21.78
C LEU A 122 -8.07 -26.16 22.12
N ALA A 123 -7.89 -24.98 22.70
CA ALA A 123 -6.58 -24.48 23.09
C ALA A 123 -5.92 -25.30 24.23
N ARG A 124 -6.72 -25.85 25.17
CA ARG A 124 -6.23 -26.72 26.24
C ARG A 124 -5.92 -28.14 25.76
N GLY A 125 -6.74 -28.69 24.87
CA GLY A 125 -6.51 -29.99 24.25
C GLY A 125 -5.22 -30.03 23.43
N SER A 126 -4.87 -28.91 22.77
CA SER A 126 -3.59 -28.74 22.08
C SER A 126 -2.36 -28.87 23.01
N LYS A 127 -2.49 -28.59 24.32
CA LYS A 127 -1.39 -28.75 25.30
C LYS A 127 -1.19 -30.17 25.79
N GLN A 128 -2.15 -31.08 25.61
CA GLN A 128 -1.99 -32.50 25.97
C GLN A 128 -1.44 -33.35 24.82
N ALA A 129 -1.47 -32.85 23.59
CA ALA A 129 -0.82 -33.49 22.44
C ALA A 129 0.70 -33.21 22.36
N SER A 130 1.24 -32.33 23.19
CA SER A 130 2.66 -31.97 23.20
C SER A 130 3.47 -32.56 24.38
N SER A 131 2.87 -33.43 25.20
CA SER A 131 3.58 -34.20 26.24
C SER A 131 3.75 -35.66 25.83
N SER A 132 4.61 -35.92 24.85
CA SER A 132 5.21 -37.24 24.64
C SER A 132 6.64 -37.08 24.10
N PRO A 133 7.68 -37.60 24.77
CA PRO A 133 9.03 -37.59 24.23
C PRO A 133 9.27 -38.83 23.34
N GLY A 134 9.36 -38.58 22.03
CA GLY A 134 10.11 -39.37 21.03
C GLY A 134 9.31 -40.34 20.14
N PRO A 135 9.89 -40.86 19.03
CA PRO A 135 10.91 -40.31 18.13
C PRO A 135 10.27 -39.88 16.78
N VAL A 136 10.98 -39.05 16.02
CA VAL A 136 10.58 -38.55 14.70
C VAL A 136 10.16 -39.67 13.73
N PRO A 137 9.05 -39.47 13.01
CA PRO A 137 9.07 -39.65 11.57
C PRO A 137 8.79 -38.29 10.93
N ALA A 138 9.67 -37.88 10.02
CA ALA A 138 9.53 -36.66 9.26
C ALA A 138 8.16 -36.65 8.54
N SER A 139 7.32 -35.67 8.89
CA SER A 139 6.14 -35.33 8.10
C SER A 139 6.18 -33.83 7.82
N ASP A 140 6.77 -33.56 6.67
CA ASP A 140 6.51 -32.48 5.73
C ASP A 140 5.79 -31.22 6.26
N SER A 141 6.58 -30.17 6.41
CA SER A 141 6.17 -28.79 6.59
C SER A 141 5.14 -28.35 5.52
N PRO A 142 4.06 -27.63 5.85
CA PRO A 142 3.31 -26.91 4.83
C PRO A 142 4.17 -25.74 4.33
N GLN A 143 4.85 -25.97 3.21
CA GLN A 143 5.52 -24.92 2.46
C GLN A 143 4.50 -23.88 1.93
N PRO A 144 4.89 -22.60 1.83
CA PRO A 144 4.05 -21.56 1.26
C PRO A 144 3.73 -21.87 -0.21
N VAL A 145 2.44 -21.90 -0.54
CA VAL A 145 1.95 -22.09 -1.91
C VAL A 145 2.48 -21.00 -2.84
N SER A 146 3.48 -21.33 -3.65
CA SER A 146 3.83 -20.63 -4.89
C SER A 146 3.14 -21.33 -6.07
N PRO A 147 2.56 -20.60 -7.04
CA PRO A 147 1.76 -21.20 -8.10
C PRO A 147 2.64 -21.91 -9.12
N SER A 148 2.56 -23.25 -9.17
CA SER A 148 3.30 -24.05 -10.14
C SER A 148 2.58 -24.10 -11.48
N ARG A 149 3.24 -23.47 -12.44
CA ARG A 149 3.11 -23.58 -13.89
C ARG A 149 3.23 -25.04 -14.32
N THR A 150 2.26 -25.54 -15.08
CA THR A 150 2.18 -26.93 -15.55
C THR A 150 3.18 -27.21 -16.68
N PRO A 151 3.99 -28.29 -16.61
CA PRO A 151 4.65 -28.88 -17.77
C PRO A 151 3.98 -30.21 -18.16
N ILE A 152 3.69 -30.39 -19.45
CA ILE A 152 3.23 -31.67 -20.03
C ILE A 152 4.44 -32.38 -20.65
N PRO A 153 4.74 -33.64 -20.29
CA PRO A 153 5.79 -34.43 -20.91
C PRO A 153 5.25 -35.32 -22.04
N GLY A 154 5.85 -35.20 -23.22
CA GLY A 154 5.80 -36.19 -24.30
C GLY A 154 7.18 -36.27 -24.91
N GLN A 155 7.92 -37.32 -24.59
CA GLN A 155 9.26 -37.58 -25.10
C GLN A 155 9.15 -38.46 -26.35
N HIS A 156 9.79 -38.05 -27.45
CA HIS A 156 10.49 -38.98 -28.32
C HIS A 156 11.84 -38.36 -28.68
N SER A 157 12.89 -39.05 -28.27
CA SER A 157 14.26 -38.81 -28.68
C SER A 157 14.49 -39.50 -30.02
N THR A 158 15.16 -38.84 -30.95
CA THR A 158 16.12 -39.48 -31.87
C THR A 158 17.16 -38.45 -32.31
N SER A 159 18.40 -38.88 -32.21
CA SER A 159 19.65 -38.24 -32.61
C SER A 159 19.85 -38.24 -34.13
N GLU A 160 20.93 -37.54 -34.54
CA GLU A 160 21.55 -37.50 -35.89
C GLU A 160 20.76 -36.62 -36.89
N GLY A 161 21.34 -35.62 -37.56
CA GLY A 161 22.70 -35.48 -38.03
C GLY A 161 22.67 -35.53 -39.56
N SER A 162 22.37 -34.41 -40.22
CA SER A 162 22.78 -34.10 -41.60
C SER A 162 22.17 -32.78 -42.09
N ASP A 163 23.02 -32.03 -42.79
CA ASP A 163 22.77 -30.87 -43.63
C ASP A 163 21.56 -31.00 -44.56
N GLU A 164 20.84 -29.90 -44.82
CA GLU A 164 20.55 -29.37 -46.16
C GLU A 164 19.60 -28.14 -46.13
N ILE A 165 20.18 -26.99 -46.48
CA ILE A 165 19.75 -26.12 -47.58
C ILE A 165 18.23 -25.87 -47.72
N ILE A 166 17.79 -24.64 -47.41
CA ILE A 166 16.59 -24.04 -48.04
C ILE A 166 17.05 -22.83 -48.83
N VAL A 167 16.97 -23.00 -50.14
CA VAL A 167 17.16 -21.99 -51.18
C VAL A 167 16.10 -20.90 -51.04
N ILE A 168 16.57 -19.66 -51.03
CA ILE A 168 15.78 -18.45 -51.28
C ILE A 168 15.44 -18.45 -52.78
N ASP A 169 14.17 -18.62 -53.12
CA ASP A 169 13.66 -18.25 -54.44
C ASP A 169 13.06 -16.83 -54.40
N LYS A 170 12.93 -16.23 -55.58
CA LYS A 170 13.39 -14.88 -55.92
C LYS A 170 12.26 -13.89 -56.13
#